data_AF-A0A539E2U8-F1
#
_entry.id   AF-A0A539E2U8-F1
#
_cell.length_a   1.000
_cell.length_b   1.000
_cell.length_c   1.000
_cell.angle_alpha   90.00
_cell.angle_beta   90.00
_cell.angle_gamma   90.00
#
_symmetry.space_group_name_H-M   'P 1'
#
loop_
_entity.id
_entity.type
_entity.pdbx_description
1 polymer ?
#
loop_
_entity_poly.entity_id
_entity_poly.type
_entity_poly.pdbx_seq_one_letter_code
_entity_poly.pdbx_strand_id
1 'polypeptide(L)'
;MGAPGTGNTIRLYTVSFDGATNVNGLDSIAGLGNVRPVHKTLLLDLVTLGIPLDNVEGMVLGPRLPDGRQSLILVSDNNFAPTQFTQFLLFAIDSPDDDDDD
;
A
#
# COMPACT_ATOMS: atom_id res chain seq x y z
N MET A 1 -3.05 6.09 25.13
CA MET A 1 -3.86 4.94 24.67
C MET A 1 -4.81 5.47 23.62
N GLY A 2 -4.54 5.24 22.33
CA GLY A 2 -5.41 5.67 21.24
C GLY A 2 -6.79 5.04 21.38
N ALA A 3 -7.84 5.82 21.14
CA ALA A 3 -9.21 5.38 21.37
C ALA A 3 -9.61 4.25 20.40
N PRO A 4 -10.36 3.22 20.85
CA PRO A 4 -11.01 2.28 19.94
C PRO A 4 -12.09 3.03 19.16
N GLY A 5 -12.02 3.04 17.82
CA GLY A 5 -13.16 3.40 16.98
C GLY A 5 -13.10 4.72 16.18
N THR A 6 -11.96 5.40 16.08
CA THR A 6 -11.78 6.50 15.11
C THR A 6 -10.99 6.07 13.86
N GLY A 7 -10.87 4.75 13.67
CA GLY A 7 -9.71 4.09 13.07
C GLY A 7 -9.56 4.25 11.56
N ASN A 8 -8.36 4.64 11.16
CA ASN A 8 -7.95 4.64 9.76
C ASN A 8 -8.17 3.25 9.16
N THR A 9 -8.88 3.18 8.03
CA THR A 9 -8.96 1.96 7.22
C THR A 9 -7.81 1.99 6.24
N ILE A 10 -6.80 1.16 6.47
CA ILE A 10 -5.58 1.12 5.67
C ILE A 10 -5.56 -0.20 4.91
N ARG A 11 -5.51 -0.12 3.59
CA ARG A 11 -5.49 -1.27 2.69
C ARG A 11 -4.31 -1.16 1.74
N LEU A 12 -3.50 -2.20 1.72
CA LEU A 12 -2.38 -2.35 0.81
C LEU A 12 -2.84 -3.04 -0.48
N TYR A 13 -2.52 -2.46 -1.62
CA TYR A 13 -2.87 -3.01 -2.94
C TYR A 13 -1.64 -3.14 -3.83
N THR A 14 -1.60 -4.18 -4.65
CA THR A 14 -0.81 -4.20 -5.89
C THR A 14 -1.64 -3.61 -7.03
N VAL A 15 -0.95 -3.01 -7.98
CA VAL A 15 -1.56 -2.38 -9.15
C VAL A 15 -0.86 -2.89 -10.40
N SER A 16 -1.61 -3.45 -11.35
CA SER A 16 -1.11 -3.77 -12.70
C SER A 16 -1.55 -2.67 -13.68
N PHE A 17 -0.60 -2.25 -14.51
CA PHE A 17 -0.82 -1.30 -15.61
C PHE A 17 -1.11 -2.01 -16.93
N ASP A 18 -1.18 -3.36 -16.95
CA ASP A 18 -1.26 -4.12 -18.19
C ASP A 18 -2.54 -3.85 -18.96
N GLY A 19 -2.35 -3.34 -20.17
CA GLY A 19 -3.39 -2.85 -21.07
C GLY A 19 -4.15 -1.63 -20.54
N ALA A 20 -3.77 -1.03 -19.42
CA ALA A 20 -4.37 0.21 -18.97
C ALA A 20 -4.07 1.31 -19.99
N THR A 21 -4.98 2.27 -20.13
CA THR A 21 -4.72 3.42 -21.01
C THR A 21 -3.62 4.26 -20.39
N ASN A 22 -2.49 4.40 -21.11
CA ASN A 22 -1.43 5.32 -20.72
C ASN A 22 -1.90 6.77 -20.94
N VAL A 23 -1.94 7.56 -19.88
CA VAL A 23 -2.35 8.98 -19.90
C VAL A 23 -1.20 9.93 -19.59
N ASN A 24 0.05 9.44 -19.58
CA ASN A 24 1.22 10.27 -19.33
C ASN A 24 1.35 11.35 -20.42
N GLY A 25 1.55 12.60 -20.01
CA GLY A 25 1.64 13.76 -20.90
C GLY A 25 0.30 14.34 -21.37
N LEU A 26 -0.84 13.85 -20.85
CA LEU A 26 -2.16 14.42 -21.16
C LEU A 26 -2.60 15.36 -20.03
N ASP A 27 -3.05 16.56 -20.39
CA ASP A 27 -3.59 17.54 -19.42
C ASP A 27 -4.94 17.09 -18.83
N SER A 28 -5.68 16.25 -19.56
CA SER A 28 -6.99 15.74 -19.15
C SER A 28 -7.30 14.41 -19.80
N ILE A 29 -8.04 13.56 -19.09
CA ILE A 29 -8.63 12.34 -19.64
C ILE A 29 -10.01 12.59 -20.29
N ALA A 30 -10.56 13.80 -20.16
CA ALA A 30 -11.84 14.16 -20.74
C ALA A 30 -11.77 14.09 -22.28
N GLY A 31 -12.75 13.44 -22.90
CA GLY A 31 -12.84 13.33 -24.37
C GLY A 31 -12.00 12.22 -25.01
N LEU A 32 -11.19 11.45 -24.25
CA LEU A 32 -10.40 10.32 -24.77
C LEU A 32 -11.23 9.10 -25.23
N GLY A 33 -12.55 9.11 -24.99
CA GLY A 33 -13.40 7.95 -25.25
C GLY A 33 -13.21 6.87 -24.19
N ASN A 34 -12.92 5.63 -24.61
CA ASN A 34 -12.76 4.49 -23.70
C ASN A 34 -11.39 4.52 -23.01
N VAL A 35 -11.34 5.08 -21.80
CA VAL A 35 -10.20 4.97 -20.88
C VAL A 35 -10.30 3.66 -20.11
N ARG A 36 -9.32 2.76 -20.27
CA ARG A 36 -9.21 1.51 -19.52
C ARG A 36 -8.43 1.75 -18.22
N PRO A 37 -9.04 1.58 -17.04
CA PRO A 37 -8.35 1.77 -15.77
C PRO A 37 -7.31 0.68 -15.51
N VAL A 38 -6.41 0.96 -14.57
CA VAL A 38 -5.51 -0.04 -13.98
C VAL A 38 -6.29 -1.08 -13.17
N HIS A 39 -5.71 -2.28 -13.02
CA HIS A 39 -6.26 -3.32 -12.16
C HIS A 39 -5.62 -3.23 -10.78
N LYS A 40 -6.44 -3.31 -9.72
CA LYS A 40 -5.97 -3.29 -8.32
C LYS A 40 -6.33 -4.60 -7.63
N THR A 41 -5.36 -5.20 -6.96
CA THR A 41 -5.54 -6.42 -6.15
C THR A 41 -5.25 -6.09 -4.70
N LEU A 42 -6.19 -6.40 -3.80
CA LEU A 42 -6.01 -6.20 -2.36
C LEU A 42 -5.00 -7.22 -1.84
N LEU A 43 -3.90 -6.75 -1.26
CA LEU A 43 -2.91 -7.60 -0.60
C LEU A 43 -3.22 -7.79 0.88
N LEU A 44 -3.53 -6.70 1.58
CA LEU A 44 -3.75 -6.72 3.03
C LEU A 44 -4.68 -5.59 3.45
N ASP A 45 -5.70 -5.92 4.24
CA ASP A 45 -6.44 -4.92 5.03
C ASP A 45 -5.83 -4.91 6.43
N LEU A 46 -5.18 -3.81 6.83
CA LEU A 46 -4.44 -3.76 8.09
C LEU A 46 -5.35 -3.93 9.31
N VAL A 47 -6.67 -3.71 9.17
CA VAL A 47 -7.63 -3.97 10.26
C VAL A 47 -7.56 -5.42 10.74
N THR A 48 -7.17 -6.36 9.86
CA THR A 48 -7.07 -7.79 10.20
C THR A 48 -5.89 -8.11 11.11
N LEU A 49 -4.94 -7.18 11.30
CA LEU A 49 -3.81 -7.36 12.21
C LEU A 49 -4.23 -7.34 13.69
N GLY A 50 -5.42 -6.80 14.01
CA GLY A 50 -5.93 -6.75 15.38
C GLY A 50 -5.12 -5.87 16.33
N ILE A 51 -4.30 -4.96 15.78
CA ILE A 51 -3.50 -3.99 16.55
C ILE A 51 -4.07 -2.58 16.39
N PRO A 52 -3.77 -1.65 17.32
CA PRO A 52 -4.01 -0.24 17.10
C PRO A 52 -3.25 0.25 15.86
N LEU A 53 -3.94 1.01 15.02
CA LEU A 53 -3.39 1.62 13.81
C LEU A 53 -3.55 3.13 13.88
N ASP A 54 -2.56 3.83 13.33
CA ASP A 54 -2.62 5.28 13.09
C ASP A 54 -2.46 5.57 11.58
N ASN A 55 -2.52 6.84 11.19
CA ASN A 55 -2.44 7.25 9.79
C ASN A 55 -1.06 6.85 9.23
N VAL A 56 -1.03 5.94 8.26
CA VAL A 56 0.21 5.57 7.58
C VAL A 56 0.53 6.62 6.52
N GLU A 57 1.70 7.23 6.64
CA GLU A 57 2.14 8.37 5.83
C GLU A 57 3.36 8.06 4.96
N GLY A 58 4.06 6.96 5.26
CA GLY A 58 5.22 6.52 4.49
C GLY A 58 5.18 5.02 4.18
N MET A 59 5.78 4.68 3.05
CA MET A 59 5.94 3.30 2.58
C MET A 59 7.26 3.18 1.81
N VAL A 60 8.03 2.13 2.07
CA VAL A 60 9.29 1.87 1.36
C VAL A 60 9.56 0.37 1.24
N LEU A 61 10.07 -0.05 0.08
CA LEU A 61 10.64 -1.39 -0.10
C LEU A 61 12.02 -1.43 0.57
N GLY A 62 12.25 -2.44 1.39
CA GLY A 62 13.57 -2.70 1.97
C GLY A 62 14.38 -3.71 1.14
N PRO A 63 15.46 -4.27 1.69
CA PRO A 63 16.17 -5.38 1.04
C PRO A 63 15.30 -6.66 0.98
N ARG A 64 15.65 -7.60 0.10
CA ARG A 64 15.09 -8.96 0.16
C ARG A 64 15.50 -9.63 1.48
N LEU A 65 14.58 -10.35 2.09
CA LEU A 65 14.80 -11.13 3.31
C LEU A 65 15.58 -12.41 3.00
N PRO A 66 16.18 -13.08 4.01
CA PRO A 66 16.95 -14.31 3.78
C PRO A 66 16.17 -15.46 3.13
N ASP A 67 14.84 -15.43 3.21
CA ASP A 67 13.94 -16.40 2.59
C ASP A 67 13.47 -15.98 1.17
N GLY A 68 14.06 -14.92 0.60
CA GLY A 68 13.81 -14.46 -0.77
C GLY A 68 12.70 -13.42 -0.90
N ARG A 69 11.80 -13.33 0.10
CA ARG A 69 10.66 -12.40 0.08
C ARG A 69 11.12 -10.95 0.13
N GLN A 70 10.35 -10.08 -0.50
CA GLN A 70 10.60 -8.65 -0.49
C GLN A 70 10.13 -8.05 0.84
N SER A 71 10.97 -7.23 1.49
CA SER A 71 10.52 -6.50 2.69
C SER A 71 9.80 -5.21 2.33
N LEU A 72 8.75 -4.89 3.09
CA LEU A 72 7.97 -3.66 2.97
C LEU A 72 7.83 -3.01 4.36
N ILE A 73 8.20 -1.74 4.47
CA ILE A 73 8.03 -0.95 5.69
C ILE A 73 6.93 0.08 5.47
N LEU A 74 5.96 0.12 6.38
CA LEU A 74 4.99 1.19 6.52
C LEU A 74 5.30 2.01 7.77
N VAL A 75 5.09 3.33 7.71
CA VAL A 75 5.30 4.23 8.85
C VAL A 75 4.13 5.19 9.03
N SER A 76 3.69 5.35 10.27
CA SER A 76 2.90 6.50 10.71
C SER A 76 3.80 7.48 11.46
N ASP A 77 3.55 8.77 11.28
CA ASP A 77 4.03 9.78 12.22
C ASP A 77 2.99 9.98 13.33
N ASN A 78 3.23 10.91 14.26
CA ASN A 78 2.24 11.24 15.28
C ASN A 78 1.54 12.59 15.03
N ASN A 79 1.75 13.23 13.89
CA ASN A 79 1.29 14.59 13.56
C ASN A 79 1.45 15.61 14.71
N PHE A 80 2.48 15.45 15.56
CA PHE A 80 2.68 16.24 16.79
C PHE A 80 1.48 16.22 17.77
N ALA A 81 0.56 15.25 17.66
CA ALA A 81 -0.64 15.13 18.47
C ALA A 81 -0.47 14.03 19.54
N PRO A 82 -0.87 14.29 20.81
CA PRO A 82 -0.70 13.33 21.92
C PRO A 82 -1.61 12.09 21.82
N THR A 83 -2.62 12.14 20.94
CA THR A 83 -3.54 11.03 20.68
C THR A 83 -3.09 10.13 19.54
N GLN A 84 -2.06 10.55 18.80
CA GLN A 84 -1.48 9.80 17.69
C GLN A 84 -0.10 9.25 18.05
N PHE A 85 0.38 8.26 17.31
CA PHE A 85 1.64 7.58 17.62
C PHE A 85 2.44 7.21 16.37
N THR A 86 3.76 7.36 16.48
CA THR A 86 4.71 6.83 15.50
C THR A 86 4.70 5.30 15.56
N GLN A 87 4.45 4.65 14.43
CA GLN A 87 4.43 3.20 14.29
C GLN A 87 5.23 2.79 13.07
N PHE A 88 6.00 1.72 13.19
CA PHE A 88 6.62 1.04 12.06
C PHE A 88 6.02 -0.36 11.95
N LEU A 89 5.56 -0.72 10.75
CA LEU A 89 5.09 -2.07 10.43
C LEU A 89 5.99 -2.63 9.33
N LEU A 90 6.60 -3.79 9.58
CA LEU A 90 7.44 -4.51 8.63
C LEU A 90 6.70 -5.75 8.15
N PHE A 91 6.57 -5.90 6.84
CA PHE A 91 5.99 -7.07 6.19
C PHE A 91 7.02 -7.75 5.30
N ALA A 92 6.87 -9.07 5.15
CA ALA A 92 7.46 -9.84 4.08
C ALA A 92 6.36 -10.07 3.04
N ILE A 93 6.57 -9.60 1.81
CA ILE A 93 5.64 -9.77 0.70
C ILE A 93 6.28 -10.65 -0.37
N ASP A 94 5.50 -11.58 -0.91
CA ASP A 94 5.89 -12.32 -2.10
C ASP A 94 5.88 -11.34 -3.28
N SER A 95 6.98 -11.24 -4.03
CA SER A 95 6.99 -10.37 -5.20
C SER A 95 6.27 -11.06 -6.34
N PRO A 96 5.41 -10.35 -7.10
CA PRO A 96 4.74 -10.95 -8.26
C PRO A 96 5.71 -11.45 -9.33
N ASP A 97 6.96 -10.95 -9.35
CA ASP A 97 8.02 -11.44 -10.25
C ASP A 97 8.50 -12.87 -9.90
N ASP A 98 8.11 -13.42 -8.74
CA ASP A 98 8.52 -14.76 -8.30
C ASP A 98 7.56 -15.87 -8.81
N ASP A 99 6.46 -15.52 -9.51
CA ASP A 99 5.46 -16.46 -10.07
C ASP A 99 5.65 -16.77 -11.58
N ASP A 100 6.63 -16.17 -12.26
CA ASP A 100 6.87 -16.32 -13.71
C ASP A 100 7.86 -17.47 -14.06
N ASP A 101 8.19 -18.36 -13.12
CA ASP A 101 9.18 -19.44 -13.29
C ASP A 101 8.56 -20.84 -13.62
N ASP A 102 7.29 -20.90 -14.06
CA ASP A 102 6.61 -22.15 -14.50
C ASP A 102 6.41 -22.27 -16.03
#